data_AF-A0A1C4YCS2-F1
#
_entry.id   AF-A0A1C4YCS2-F1
#
_cell.length_a   1.000
_cell.length_b   1.000
_cell.length_c   1.000
_cell.angle_alpha   90.00
_cell.angle_beta   90.00
_cell.angle_gamma   90.00
#
_symmetry.space_group_name_H-M   'P 1'
#
loop_
_entity.id
_entity.type
_entity.pdbx_description
1 polymer ?
#
loop_
_entity_poly.entity_id
_entity_poly.type
_entity_poly.pdbx_seq_one_letter_code
_entity_poly.pdbx_strand_id
1 'polypeptide(L)'
;MALVKKGSRLITVDGITYRWRVRGRPTYAQALCEDPLAAAVEQVDCKGRVLLVNMPQDHPSNWFGGPAVPVLPSTVAAILRKALAEGWQPTRPGPAFRMAAPNQLPEQPTP
;
A
#
# COMPACT_ATOMS: atom_id res chain seq x y z
N MET A 1 2.00 -15.71 5.14
CA MET A 1 1.63 -14.46 5.85
C MET A 1 0.19 -14.14 5.50
N ALA A 2 -0.61 -13.66 6.46
CA ALA A 2 -1.95 -13.15 6.22
C ALA A 2 -2.07 -11.80 6.92
N LEU A 3 -2.72 -10.81 6.30
CA LEU A 3 -2.92 -9.51 6.90
C LEU A 3 -3.85 -9.63 8.11
N VAL A 4 -3.37 -9.10 9.23
CA VAL A 4 -4.17 -8.98 10.45
C VAL A 4 -5.38 -8.09 10.17
N LYS A 5 -6.58 -8.56 10.55
CA LYS A 5 -7.85 -7.84 10.30
C LYS A 5 -7.87 -6.45 10.96
N LYS A 6 -7.28 -6.31 12.15
CA LYS A 6 -7.21 -5.04 12.89
C LYS A 6 -6.40 -4.00 12.12
N GLY A 7 -7.00 -2.83 11.88
CA GLY A 7 -6.36 -1.72 11.15
C GLY A 7 -6.19 -1.96 9.65
N SER A 8 -6.78 -3.03 9.11
CA SER A 8 -6.92 -3.22 7.67
C SER A 8 -8.21 -2.58 7.16
N ARG A 9 -8.22 -2.20 5.89
CA ARG A 9 -9.36 -1.67 5.17
C ARG A 9 -9.67 -2.59 3.99
N LEU A 10 -10.92 -2.62 3.58
CA LEU A 10 -11.35 -3.34 2.38
C LEU A 10 -11.53 -2.36 1.23
N ILE A 11 -11.26 -2.83 0.02
CA ILE A 11 -11.55 -2.11 -1.21
C ILE A 11 -11.90 -3.13 -2.29
N THR A 12 -12.91 -2.82 -3.10
CA THR A 12 -13.25 -3.62 -4.28
C THR A 12 -12.72 -2.90 -5.51
N VAL A 13 -11.88 -3.57 -6.28
CA VAL A 13 -11.30 -3.05 -7.52
C VAL A 13 -11.60 -4.05 -8.61
N ASP A 14 -12.27 -3.57 -9.67
CA ASP A 14 -12.62 -4.36 -10.85
C ASP A 14 -13.35 -5.68 -10.51
N GLY A 15 -14.22 -5.63 -9.48
CA GLY A 15 -15.02 -6.76 -9.01
C GLY A 15 -14.33 -7.69 -8.01
N ILE A 16 -13.04 -7.49 -7.71
CA ILE A 16 -12.28 -8.31 -6.76
C ILE A 16 -12.12 -7.54 -5.44
N THR A 17 -12.39 -8.22 -4.32
CA THR A 17 -12.25 -7.61 -2.99
C THR A 17 -10.86 -7.85 -2.43
N TYR A 18 -10.19 -6.75 -2.11
CA TYR A 18 -8.87 -6.72 -1.53
C TYR A 18 -8.90 -6.17 -0.10
N ARG A 19 -8.03 -6.72 0.75
CA ARG A 19 -7.71 -6.19 2.07
C ARG A 19 -6.35 -5.51 1.99
N TRP A 20 -6.31 -4.26 2.40
CA TRP A 20 -5.07 -3.50 2.46
C TRP A 20 -4.84 -2.90 3.84
N ARG A 21 -3.57 -2.67 4.17
CA ARG A 21 -3.17 -2.07 5.43
C ARG A 21 -1.91 -1.26 5.25
N VAL A 22 -1.90 -0.10 5.90
CA VAL A 22 -0.70 0.71 6.13
C VAL A 22 -0.13 0.34 7.50
N ARG A 23 1.19 0.23 7.62
CA ARG A 23 1.82 -0.01 8.92
C ARG A 23 1.60 1.21 9.82
N GLY A 24 1.13 1.00 11.05
CA GLY A 24 0.86 2.09 11.98
C GLY A 24 2.07 2.50 12.83
N ARG A 25 3.02 1.59 13.07
CA ARG A 25 4.29 1.88 13.75
C ARG A 25 5.41 1.90 12.71
N PRO A 26 6.29 2.91 12.70
CA PRO A 26 7.41 2.94 11.76
C PRO A 26 8.41 1.82 12.06
N THR A 27 9.11 1.34 11.04
CA THR A 27 10.39 0.63 11.26
C THR A 27 11.45 1.64 11.67
N TYR A 28 12.62 1.17 12.08
CA TYR A 28 13.73 2.08 12.39
C TYR A 28 14.09 2.95 11.17
N ALA A 29 14.26 2.33 10.00
CA ALA A 29 14.50 3.05 8.74
C ALA A 29 13.38 4.03 8.36
N GLN A 30 12.11 3.66 8.57
CA GLN A 30 10.98 4.58 8.36
C GLN A 30 10.93 5.72 9.38
N ALA A 31 11.43 5.51 10.59
CA ALA A 31 11.51 6.56 11.61
C ALA A 31 12.59 7.60 11.24
N LEU A 32 13.65 7.13 10.58
CA LEU A 32 14.75 7.95 10.05
C LEU A 32 14.48 8.55 8.66
N CYS A 33 13.30 8.32 8.06
CA CYS A 33 13.02 8.68 6.66
C CYS A 33 14.00 8.07 5.63
N GLU A 34 14.69 6.98 5.99
CA GLU A 34 15.51 6.20 5.04
C GLU A 34 14.66 5.29 4.16
N ASP A 35 13.53 4.83 4.70
CA ASP A 35 12.55 4.02 3.98
C ASP A 35 11.18 4.73 3.93
N PRO A 36 10.49 4.68 2.78
CA PRO A 36 9.16 5.22 2.66
C PRO A 36 8.11 4.41 3.43
N LEU A 37 6.91 4.99 3.56
CA LEU A 37 5.75 4.29 4.08
C LEU A 37 5.41 3.06 3.21
N ALA A 38 5.22 1.91 3.86
CA ALA A 38 4.83 0.68 3.18
C ALA A 38 3.35 0.34 3.42
N ALA A 39 2.66 0.00 2.34
CA ALA A 39 1.32 -0.59 2.36
C ALA A 39 1.39 -2.05 1.90
N ALA A 40 0.61 -2.90 2.56
CA ALA A 40 0.46 -4.30 2.19
C ALA A 40 -0.98 -4.56 1.72
N VAL A 41 -1.13 -5.34 0.65
CA VAL A 41 -2.44 -5.69 0.08
C VAL A 41 -2.51 -7.19 -0.20
N GLU A 42 -3.64 -7.81 0.12
CA GLU A 42 -3.95 -9.21 -0.20
C GLU A 42 -5.39 -9.31 -0.72
N GLN A 43 -5.70 -10.34 -1.51
CA GLN A 43 -7.08 -10.64 -1.88
C GLN A 43 -7.79 -11.34 -0.71
N VAL A 44 -9.06 -10.99 -0.46
CA VAL A 44 -9.81 -11.53 0.70
C VAL A 44 -10.19 -13.00 0.50
N ASP A 45 -10.57 -13.36 -0.72
CA ASP A 45 -11.17 -14.67 -1.02
C ASP A 45 -10.14 -15.79 -1.18
N CYS A 46 -8.85 -15.46 -1.31
CA CYS A 46 -7.79 -16.43 -1.50
C CYS A 46 -6.51 -16.06 -0.75
N LYS A 47 -5.87 -17.06 -0.14
CA LYS A 47 -4.53 -16.93 0.46
C LYS A 47 -3.45 -17.01 -0.62
N GLY A 48 -3.38 -16.02 -1.50
CA GLY A 48 -2.35 -15.95 -2.53
C GLY A 48 -1.22 -14.98 -2.19
N ARG A 49 -0.68 -14.30 -3.21
CA ARG A 49 0.51 -13.46 -3.09
C ARG A 49 0.17 -12.09 -2.52
N VAL A 50 0.85 -11.69 -1.45
CA VAL A 50 0.76 -10.33 -0.90
C VAL A 50 1.50 -9.35 -1.80
N LEU A 51 0.88 -8.20 -2.05
CA LEU A 51 1.49 -7.03 -2.68
C LEU A 51 2.03 -6.09 -1.59
N LEU A 52 3.32 -5.75 -1.67
CA LEU A 52 3.97 -4.74 -0.83
C LEU A 52 4.28 -3.53 -1.68
N VAL A 53 3.75 -2.38 -1.29
CA VAL A 53 3.88 -1.13 -2.04
C VAL A 53 4.59 -0.09 -1.20
N ASN A 54 5.68 0.43 -1.73
CA ASN A 54 6.37 1.59 -1.18
C ASN A 54 5.66 2.85 -1.68
N MET A 55 5.13 3.64 -0.75
CA MET A 55 4.44 4.89 -1.04
C MET A 55 5.45 6.04 -1.21
N PRO A 56 5.12 7.13 -1.91
CA PRO A 56 6.04 8.25 -2.08
C PRO A 56 6.23 9.06 -0.78
N GLN A 57 5.30 8.97 0.17
CA GLN A 57 5.37 9.67 1.44
C GLN A 57 6.16 8.92 2.53
N ASP A 58 6.71 9.69 3.45
CA ASP A 58 7.30 9.19 4.69
C ASP A 58 6.26 8.63 5.65
N HIS A 59 6.71 7.84 6.63
CA HIS A 59 5.83 7.36 7.67
C HIS A 59 5.36 8.54 8.55
N PRO A 60 4.05 8.68 8.82
CA PRO A 60 3.50 9.85 9.54
C PRO A 60 3.99 10.00 10.99
N SER A 61 4.53 8.92 11.57
CA SER A 61 5.16 8.91 12.89
C SER A 61 6.70 8.88 12.82
N ASN A 62 7.31 9.45 11.77
CA ASN A 62 8.76 9.60 11.68
C ASN A 62 9.30 10.57 12.76
N TRP A 63 10.61 10.56 13.00
CA TRP A 63 11.24 11.40 14.03
C TRP A 63 11.50 12.84 13.59
N PHE A 64 11.33 13.15 12.30
CA PHE A 64 11.58 14.46 11.72
C PHE A 64 10.34 15.34 11.63
N GLY A 65 9.15 14.81 11.97
CA GLY A 65 7.91 15.58 12.06
C GLY A 65 7.32 16.03 10.72
N GLY A 66 7.57 15.27 9.64
CA GLY A 66 7.04 15.57 8.30
C GLY A 66 5.50 15.50 8.20
N PRO A 67 4.91 16.01 7.11
CA PRO A 67 3.46 16.00 6.91
C PRO A 67 2.90 14.57 6.86
N ALA A 68 1.89 14.30 7.69
CA ALA A 68 1.21 13.02 7.72
C ALA A 68 0.23 12.90 6.53
N VAL A 69 0.74 12.50 5.36
CA VAL A 69 -0.09 12.34 4.16
C VAL A 69 -0.82 10.99 4.20
N PRO A 70 -2.16 10.98 4.32
CA PRO A 70 -2.93 9.74 4.37
C PRO A 70 -2.90 9.01 3.02
N VAL A 71 -2.83 7.68 3.07
CA VAL A 71 -3.02 6.84 1.87
C VAL A 71 -4.50 6.79 1.55
N LEU A 72 -4.89 7.30 0.38
CA LEU A 72 -6.27 7.33 -0.09
C LEU A 72 -6.67 5.98 -0.71
N PRO A 73 -7.93 5.53 -0.55
CA PRO A 73 -8.43 4.33 -1.23
C PRO A 73 -8.28 4.39 -2.77
N SER A 74 -8.45 5.58 -3.37
CA SER A 74 -8.26 5.80 -4.81
C SER A 74 -6.82 5.52 -5.25
N THR A 75 -5.82 5.93 -4.46
CA THR A 75 -4.41 5.61 -4.70
C THR A 75 -4.18 4.10 -4.64
N VAL A 76 -4.79 3.41 -3.66
CA VAL A 76 -4.70 1.95 -3.55
C VAL A 76 -5.33 1.25 -4.76
N ALA A 77 -6.46 1.76 -5.27
CA ALA A 77 -7.08 1.22 -6.47
C ALA A 77 -6.17 1.38 -7.71
N ALA A 78 -5.53 2.54 -7.88
CA ALA A 78 -4.58 2.77 -8.97
C ALA A 78 -3.35 1.85 -8.88
N ILE A 79 -2.80 1.68 -7.67
CA ILE A 79 -1.71 0.75 -7.38
C ILE A 79 -2.12 -0.68 -7.74
N LEU A 80 -3.31 -1.12 -7.35
CA LEU A 80 -3.80 -2.47 -7.63
C LEU A 80 -3.92 -2.73 -9.14
N ARG A 81 -4.49 -1.80 -9.90
CA ARG A 81 -4.57 -1.93 -11.37
C ARG A 81 -3.19 -2.00 -12.01
N LYS A 82 -2.27 -1.14 -11.58
CA LYS A 82 -0.88 -1.15 -12.04
C LYS A 82 -0.20 -2.47 -11.69
N ALA A 83 -0.42 -3.00 -10.48
CA ALA A 83 0.12 -4.26 -10.05
C ALA A 83 -0.33 -5.44 -10.91
N LEU A 84 -1.63 -5.49 -11.20
CA LEU A 84 -2.21 -6.50 -12.08
C LEU A 84 -1.60 -6.40 -13.49
N ALA A 85 -1.42 -5.18 -14.01
CA ALA A 85 -0.76 -4.96 -15.30
C ALA A 85 0.73 -5.36 -15.31
N GLU A 86 1.44 -5.20 -14.18
CA GLU A 86 2.84 -5.64 -14.01
C GLU A 86 2.97 -7.15 -13.71
N GLY A 87 1.86 -7.90 -13.70
CA GLY A 87 1.87 -9.35 -13.54
C GLY A 87 1.78 -9.84 -12.11
N TRP A 88 1.38 -8.99 -11.16
CA TRP A 88 1.00 -9.45 -9.83
C TRP A 88 -0.24 -10.37 -9.93
N GLN A 89 -0.12 -11.59 -9.40
CA GLN A 89 -1.17 -12.60 -9.43
C GLN A 89 -1.66 -12.86 -8.00
N PRO A 90 -2.76 -12.23 -7.56
CA PRO A 90 -3.21 -12.28 -6.18
C PRO A 90 -3.69 -13.67 -5.74
N THR A 91 -4.07 -14.53 -6.68
CA THR A 91 -4.55 -15.90 -6.41
C THR A 91 -3.43 -16.93 -6.32
N ARG A 92 -2.24 -16.67 -6.89
CA ARG A 92 -1.13 -17.61 -6.84
C ARG A 92 -0.31 -17.41 -5.57
N PRO A 93 -0.07 -18.44 -4.75
CA PRO A 93 0.84 -18.32 -3.61
C PRO A 93 2.27 -18.03 -4.09
N GLY A 94 3.04 -17.31 -3.27
CA GLY A 94 4.42 -16.99 -3.58
C GLY A 94 5.01 -15.89 -2.70
N PRO A 95 6.27 -15.51 -2.94
CA PRO A 95 6.91 -14.40 -2.23
C PRO A 95 6.18 -13.09 -2.52
N ALA A 96 6.25 -12.14 -1.58
CA ALA A 96 5.58 -10.86 -1.72
C ALA A 96 6.03 -10.14 -3.00
N PHE A 97 5.07 -9.66 -3.79
CA PHE A 97 5.35 -8.83 -4.96
C PHE A 97 5.63 -7.41 -4.47
N ARG A 98 6.77 -6.83 -4.83
CA ARG A 98 7.16 -5.49 -4.39
C ARG A 98 7.06 -4.51 -5.55
N MET A 99 6.47 -3.35 -5.31
CA MET A 99 6.51 -2.22 -6.26
C MET A 99 6.54 -0.88 -5.54
N ALA A 100 6.92 0.16 -6.29
CA ALA A 100 6.69 1.53 -5.87
C ALA A 100 5.30 1.98 -6.35
N ALA A 101 4.60 2.73 -5.50
CA ALA A 101 3.38 3.41 -5.91
C ALA A 101 3.71 4.34 -7.10
N PRO A 102 2.78 4.50 -8.07
CA PRO A 102 2.96 5.52 -9.09
C PRO A 102 3.11 6.88 -8.38
N ASN A 103 4.09 7.68 -8.82
CA ASN A 103 4.32 9.02 -8.31
C ASN A 103 3.20 9.95 -8.80
N GLN A 104 1.96 9.70 -8.38
CA GLN A 104 0.90 10.67 -8.48
C GLN A 104 0.97 11.52 -7.22
N LEU A 105 1.84 12.53 -7.26
CA LEU A 105 1.51 13.78 -6.59
C LEU A 105 0.07 14.12 -7.01
N PRO A 106 -0.87 14.31 -6.08
CA PRO A 106 -2.11 14.94 -6.46
C PRO A 106 -1.71 16.31 -6.98
N GLU A 107 -1.78 16.52 -8.30
CA GLU A 107 -1.86 17.87 -8.83
C GLU A 107 -3.07 18.48 -8.12
N GLN A 108 -2.79 19.34 -7.15
CA GLN A 108 -3.80 20.13 -6.47
C GLN A 108 -4.57 20.85 -7.60
N PRO A 109 -5.91 20.76 -7.67
CA PRO A 109 -6.63 21.67 -8.53
C PRO A 109 -6.36 23.08 -8.03
N THR A 110 -5.59 23.84 -8.80
CA THR A 110 -5.33 25.26 -8.58
C THR A 110 -6.66 26.01 -8.54
N PRO A 111 -6.88 26.93 -7.58
CA PRO A 111 -8.13 27.69 -7.45
C PRO A 111 -8.40 28.61 -8.64
#